data_AF-A0A2U1T9M0-F1
#
_entry.id   AF-A0A2U1T9M0-F1
#
_cell.length_a   1.000
_cell.length_b   1.000
_cell.length_c   1.000
_cell.angle_alpha   90.00
_cell.angle_beta   90.00
_cell.angle_gamma   90.00
#
_symmetry.space_group_name_H-M   'P 1'
#
loop_
_entity.id
_entity.type
_entity.pdbx_description
1 polymer ?
#
loop_
_entity_poly.entity_id
_entity_poly.type
_entity_poly.pdbx_seq_one_letter_code
_entity_poly.pdbx_strand_id
1 'polypeptide(L)'
;MRPTTLERMHPDDRSLLDILSRRSDLSRPREQAHFFFLPSQSAAESLANAAAQHGWQQAEPPRQHGDDALGWALTLRRDDQPTNAETIPATRELLSDLAAGVGGYYDGWQAATDVGLDRPSDGQAMLLEELDAEDRRHIAELVPLLEKLGVLRTPEAFAQFAAAGRIEWQKRAAADPASVDDVVHLLGTAAGEQIARATGLRWVLLVEGEHEEIVLADAERGVIRPYSEALQWWRDDESADLADFVRAAIVLIQQED
;
A
#
# COMPACT_ATOMS: atom_id res chain seq x y z
N MET A 1 6.18 44.01 -3.60
CA MET A 1 5.20 42.90 -3.55
C MET A 1 5.90 41.71 -2.90
N ARG A 2 5.30 41.08 -1.88
CA ARG A 2 5.82 39.79 -1.40
C ARG A 2 5.36 38.71 -2.39
N PRO A 3 6.21 37.75 -2.80
CA PRO A 3 5.79 36.63 -3.63
C PRO A 3 4.63 35.90 -2.98
N THR A 4 3.66 35.46 -3.78
CA THR A 4 2.53 34.64 -3.34
C THR A 4 3.02 33.27 -2.85
N THR A 5 2.27 32.60 -1.97
CA THR A 5 2.65 31.28 -1.42
C THR A 5 2.91 30.24 -2.52
N LEU A 6 2.17 30.32 -3.63
CA LEU A 6 2.34 29.46 -4.80
C LEU A 6 3.67 29.69 -5.55
N GLU A 7 4.22 30.90 -5.54
CA GLU A 7 5.48 31.23 -6.21
C GLU A 7 6.73 30.73 -5.46
N ARG A 8 6.59 30.36 -4.18
CA ARG A 8 7.69 29.82 -3.35
C ARG A 8 7.69 28.30 -3.25
N MET A 9 6.70 27.64 -3.85
CA MET A 9 6.55 26.20 -3.78
C MET A 9 7.61 25.52 -4.65
N HIS A 10 8.31 24.52 -4.09
CA HIS A 10 9.21 23.70 -4.89
C HIS A 10 8.41 23.00 -6.00
N PRO A 11 8.93 22.86 -7.24
CA PRO A 11 8.18 22.22 -8.33
C PRO A 11 7.64 20.82 -7.96
N ASP A 12 8.39 20.09 -7.15
CA ASP A 12 8.02 18.75 -6.69
C ASP A 12 6.87 18.78 -5.67
N ASP A 13 6.82 19.80 -4.79
CA ASP A 13 5.78 19.90 -3.77
C ASP A 13 4.40 20.06 -4.41
N ARG A 14 4.31 20.84 -5.49
CA ARG A 14 3.03 21.04 -6.20
C ARG A 14 2.51 19.74 -6.80
N SER A 15 3.39 18.95 -7.42
CA SER A 15 3.02 17.70 -8.07
C SER A 15 2.62 16.64 -7.03
N LEU A 16 3.35 16.56 -5.92
CA LEU A 16 3.03 15.66 -4.82
C LEU A 16 1.72 16.04 -4.12
N LEU A 17 1.49 17.32 -3.84
CA LEU A 17 0.23 17.79 -3.26
C LEU A 17 -0.95 17.54 -4.20
N ASP A 18 -0.79 17.71 -5.52
CA ASP A 18 -1.84 17.37 -6.49
C ASP A 18 -2.18 15.86 -6.42
N ILE A 19 -1.18 14.99 -6.41
CA ILE A 19 -1.37 13.53 -6.28
C ILE A 19 -2.06 13.18 -4.97
N LEU A 20 -1.59 13.72 -3.85
CA LEU A 20 -2.16 13.45 -2.52
C LEU A 20 -3.60 13.97 -2.40
N SER A 21 -3.90 15.15 -2.96
CA SER A 21 -5.25 15.76 -2.89
C SER A 21 -6.33 14.94 -3.60
N ARG A 22 -5.94 14.09 -4.56
CA ARG A 22 -6.86 13.17 -5.24
C ARG A 22 -7.31 12.00 -4.37
N ARG A 23 -6.60 11.74 -3.26
CA ARG A 23 -6.76 10.57 -2.41
C ARG A 23 -6.99 10.93 -0.94
N SER A 24 -6.95 12.21 -0.57
CA SER A 24 -6.91 12.63 0.83
C SER A 24 -7.34 14.08 1.03
N ASP A 25 -8.00 14.36 2.16
CA ASP A 25 -8.31 15.72 2.61
C ASP A 25 -7.09 16.37 3.27
N LEU A 26 -6.28 17.06 2.46
CA LEU A 26 -5.05 17.72 2.87
C LEU A 26 -5.21 18.82 3.94
N SER A 27 -6.45 19.20 4.28
CA SER A 27 -6.72 20.15 5.37
C SER A 27 -6.61 19.53 6.76
N ARG A 28 -6.61 18.20 6.87
CA ARG A 28 -6.54 17.47 8.14
C ARG A 28 -5.09 17.22 8.59
N PRO A 29 -4.80 17.28 9.91
CA PRO A 29 -3.54 16.77 10.46
C PRO A 29 -3.25 15.33 10.04
N ARG A 30 -2.00 15.03 9.73
CA ARG A 30 -1.54 13.70 9.31
C ARG A 30 -0.06 13.52 9.57
N GLU A 31 0.39 12.28 9.65
CA GLU A 31 1.81 11.97 9.75
C GLU A 31 2.57 12.51 8.52
N GLN A 32 3.64 13.24 8.79
CA GLN A 32 4.60 13.76 7.83
C GLN A 32 5.97 13.22 8.23
N ALA A 33 6.77 12.79 7.25
CA ALA A 33 8.16 12.41 7.46
C ALA A 33 9.06 13.20 6.51
N HIS A 34 10.19 13.68 7.04
CA HIS A 34 11.16 14.52 6.34
C HIS A 34 12.55 13.89 6.43
N PHE A 35 13.26 13.86 5.30
CA PHE A 35 14.50 13.11 5.13
C PHE A 35 15.69 14.03 4.92
N PHE A 36 16.84 13.66 5.49
CA PHE A 36 18.05 14.47 5.51
C PHE A 36 19.29 13.61 5.31
N PHE A 37 20.28 14.18 4.63
CA PHE A 37 21.64 13.64 4.52
C PHE A 37 22.64 14.58 5.19
N LEU A 38 23.53 14.01 6.01
CA LEU A 38 24.32 14.74 7.00
C LEU A 38 25.77 14.24 7.01
N PRO A 39 26.74 15.12 7.31
CA PRO A 39 28.16 14.78 7.24
C PRO A 39 28.64 13.89 8.40
N SER A 40 27.88 13.82 9.50
CA SER A 40 28.23 13.03 10.68
C SER A 40 27.02 12.73 11.55
N GLN A 41 27.15 11.74 12.43
CA GLN A 41 26.17 11.46 13.49
C GLN A 41 25.90 12.69 14.38
N SER A 42 26.96 13.42 14.75
CA SER A 42 26.83 14.62 15.61
C SER A 42 26.04 15.74 14.92
N ALA A 43 26.14 15.87 13.60
CA ALA A 43 25.31 16.79 12.83
C ALA A 43 23.85 16.35 12.82
N ALA A 44 23.58 15.04 12.70
CA ALA A 44 22.23 14.48 12.80
C ALA A 44 21.58 14.75 14.16
N GLU A 45 22.31 14.49 15.24
CA GLU A 45 21.84 14.74 16.62
C GLU A 45 21.58 16.24 16.84
N SER A 46 22.44 17.11 16.30
CA SER A 46 22.29 18.56 16.38
C SER A 46 21.05 19.05 15.63
N LEU A 47 20.81 18.54 14.41
CA LEU A 47 19.60 18.83 13.62
C LEU A 47 18.33 18.33 14.33
N ALA A 48 18.33 17.10 14.85
CA ALA A 48 17.19 16.55 15.57
C ALA A 48 16.84 17.37 16.82
N ASN A 49 17.84 17.78 17.59
CA ASN A 49 17.64 18.64 18.77
C ASN A 49 17.08 20.03 18.40
N ALA A 50 17.56 20.63 17.31
CA ALA A 50 17.05 21.91 16.83
C ALA A 50 15.60 21.78 16.35
N ALA A 51 15.30 20.75 15.55
CA ALA A 51 13.96 20.52 15.02
C ALA A 51 12.94 20.16 16.12
N ALA A 52 13.36 19.52 17.21
CA ALA A 52 12.52 19.24 18.38
C ALA A 52 11.94 20.52 19.02
N GLN A 53 12.65 21.65 18.94
CA GLN A 53 12.13 22.95 19.41
C GLN A 53 10.95 23.46 18.59
N HIS A 54 10.73 22.88 17.40
CA HIS A 54 9.63 23.17 16.48
C HIS A 54 8.58 22.05 16.42
N GLY A 55 8.63 21.11 17.36
CA GLY A 55 7.66 20.01 17.49
C GLY A 55 7.96 18.78 16.63
N TRP A 56 9.14 18.71 15.98
CA TRP A 56 9.54 17.53 15.21
C TRP A 56 10.15 16.46 16.10
N GLN A 57 9.86 15.19 15.81
CA GLN A 57 10.39 14.05 16.53
C GLN A 57 11.28 13.21 15.63
N GLN A 58 12.34 12.65 16.18
CA GLN A 58 13.17 11.71 15.44
C GLN A 58 12.45 10.36 15.33
N ALA A 59 12.31 9.84 14.10
CA ALA A 59 11.61 8.58 13.86
C ALA A 59 12.43 7.36 14.28
N GLU A 60 13.74 7.37 13.97
CA GLU A 60 14.69 6.29 14.22
C GLU A 60 16.07 6.87 14.55
N PRO A 61 16.96 6.16 15.25
CA PRO A 61 18.36 6.55 15.41
C PRO A 61 19.00 6.91 14.06
N PRO A 62 19.83 7.97 13.96
CA PRO A 62 20.57 8.26 12.73
C PRO A 62 21.36 7.03 12.28
N ARG A 63 21.38 6.77 10.97
CA ARG A 63 22.08 5.60 10.40
C ARG A 63 23.11 6.04 9.39
N GLN A 64 24.19 5.29 9.28
CA GLN A 64 25.14 5.49 8.19
C GLN A 64 24.48 5.07 6.86
N HIS A 65 24.51 5.94 5.87
CA HIS A 65 23.93 5.74 4.54
C HIS A 65 25.01 5.95 3.47
N GLY A 66 25.58 4.83 2.97
CA GLY A 66 26.64 4.85 1.98
C GLY A 66 28.01 5.29 2.51
N ASP A 67 28.98 5.35 1.59
CA ASP A 67 30.37 5.74 1.84
C ASP A 67 30.67 7.22 1.47
N ASP A 68 29.62 7.99 1.14
CA ASP A 68 29.74 9.37 0.68
C ASP A 68 30.00 10.38 1.82
N ALA A 69 30.41 11.59 1.45
CA ALA A 69 30.69 12.68 2.41
C ALA A 69 29.48 13.09 3.26
N LEU A 70 28.25 12.76 2.83
CA LEU A 70 27.01 12.91 3.59
C LEU A 70 26.47 11.54 4.06
N GLY A 71 27.37 10.72 4.59
CA GLY A 71 27.12 9.32 4.90
C GLY A 71 26.19 9.07 6.10
N TRP A 72 25.42 10.04 6.59
CA TRP A 72 24.43 9.84 7.65
C TRP A 72 23.04 10.26 7.20
N ALA A 73 22.04 9.40 7.41
CA ALA A 73 20.64 9.68 7.16
C ALA A 73 19.89 9.93 8.48
N LEU A 74 18.96 10.89 8.44
CA LEU A 74 18.03 11.22 9.53
C LEU A 74 16.62 11.35 8.97
N THR A 75 15.65 10.84 9.73
CA THR A 75 14.22 11.01 9.46
C THR A 75 13.56 11.72 10.64
N LEU A 76 12.90 12.84 10.35
CA LEU A 76 12.08 13.58 11.32
C LEU A 76 10.61 13.41 10.99
N ARG A 77 9.75 13.33 12.00
CA ARG A 77 8.30 13.14 11.88
C ARG A 77 7.51 14.11 12.74
N ARG A 78 6.29 14.40 12.31
CA ARG A 78 5.22 15.03 13.10
C ARG A 78 3.87 14.60 12.54
N ASP A 79 2.80 14.70 13.33
CA ASP A 79 1.46 14.25 12.97
C ASP A 79 0.35 15.28 13.26
N ASP A 80 0.72 16.45 13.79
CA ASP A 80 -0.18 17.49 14.30
C ASP A 80 -0.47 18.62 13.30
N GLN A 81 0.01 18.51 12.05
CA GLN A 81 -0.17 19.54 11.02
C GLN A 81 -0.75 19.01 9.72
N PRO A 82 -1.52 19.83 8.99
CA PRO A 82 -1.97 19.47 7.65
C PRO A 82 -0.81 19.44 6.66
N THR A 83 -0.99 18.70 5.57
CA THR A 83 -0.02 18.57 4.47
C THR A 83 -0.58 19.26 3.24
N ASN A 84 -0.52 20.59 3.20
CA ASN A 84 -1.15 21.37 2.15
C ASN A 84 -0.22 22.46 1.61
N ALA A 85 -0.74 23.25 0.66
CA ALA A 85 -0.01 24.33 0.00
C ALA A 85 0.42 25.47 0.94
N GLU A 86 -0.13 25.56 2.15
CA GLU A 86 0.22 26.56 3.16
C GLU A 86 1.35 26.06 4.07
N THR A 87 1.28 24.82 4.54
CA THR A 87 2.22 24.28 5.54
C THR A 87 3.50 23.73 4.92
N ILE A 88 3.43 22.99 3.82
CA ILE A 88 4.60 22.30 3.25
C ILE A 88 5.71 23.26 2.84
N PRO A 89 5.46 24.38 2.13
CA PRO A 89 6.52 25.31 1.79
C PRO A 89 7.25 25.90 3.02
N ALA A 90 6.49 26.27 4.06
CA ALA A 90 7.05 26.83 5.29
C ALA A 90 7.87 25.80 6.08
N THR A 91 7.37 24.56 6.15
CA THR A 91 8.09 23.43 6.74
C THR A 91 9.38 23.14 5.98
N ARG A 92 9.32 23.10 4.64
CA ARG A 92 10.49 22.85 3.78
C ARG A 92 11.56 23.91 3.98
N GLU A 93 11.18 25.19 3.99
CA GLU A 93 12.09 26.30 4.25
C GLU A 93 12.79 26.15 5.62
N LEU A 94 12.00 25.98 6.69
CA LEU A 94 12.52 25.79 8.06
C LEU A 94 13.52 24.63 8.14
N LEU A 95 13.13 23.45 7.65
CA LEU A 95 13.95 22.24 7.77
C LEU A 95 15.18 22.29 6.87
N SER A 96 15.09 22.92 5.70
CA SER A 96 16.24 23.15 4.82
C SER A 96 17.27 24.07 5.49
N ASP A 97 16.82 25.14 6.13
CA ASP A 97 17.69 26.08 6.85
C ASP A 97 18.39 25.40 8.04
N LEU A 98 17.65 24.61 8.82
CA LEU A 98 18.23 23.84 9.93
C LEU A 98 19.28 22.83 9.44
N ALA A 99 19.00 22.12 8.35
CA ALA A 99 19.93 21.15 7.76
C ALA A 99 21.20 21.84 7.26
N ALA A 100 21.07 22.96 6.53
CA ALA A 100 22.20 23.74 6.06
C ALA A 100 23.07 24.26 7.21
N GLY A 101 22.47 24.65 8.34
CA GLY A 101 23.16 25.11 9.55
C GLY A 101 24.12 24.10 10.17
N VAL A 102 23.91 22.80 9.93
CA VAL A 102 24.80 21.70 10.38
C VAL A 102 25.64 21.11 9.24
N GLY A 103 25.65 21.75 8.07
CA GLY A 103 26.36 21.27 6.87
C GLY A 103 25.72 20.05 6.20
N GLY A 104 24.44 19.79 6.47
CA GLY A 104 23.64 18.75 5.82
C GLY A 104 22.78 19.29 4.67
N TYR A 105 21.96 18.41 4.11
CA TYR A 105 21.02 18.71 3.04
C TYR A 105 19.66 18.07 3.33
N TYR A 106 18.60 18.82 3.02
CA TYR A 106 17.22 18.35 3.06
C TYR A 106 16.85 17.68 1.74
N ASP A 107 16.51 16.39 1.80
CA ASP A 107 16.26 15.57 0.61
C ASP A 107 14.81 15.70 0.11
N GLY A 108 13.86 15.51 1.02
CA GLY A 108 12.44 15.53 0.67
C GLY A 108 11.51 15.20 1.83
N TRP A 109 10.24 15.01 1.51
CA TRP A 109 9.20 14.65 2.46
C TRP A 109 8.21 13.64 1.88
N GLN A 110 7.51 12.98 2.79
CA GLN A 110 6.32 12.19 2.50
C GLN A 110 5.25 12.48 3.56
N ALA A 111 3.99 12.16 3.25
CA ALA A 111 2.91 12.22 4.22
C ALA A 111 1.99 11.00 4.08
N ALA A 112 1.37 10.62 5.20
CA ALA A 112 0.32 9.61 5.19
C ALA A 112 -0.85 10.05 4.29
N THR A 113 -1.45 9.10 3.61
CA THR A 113 -2.74 9.32 2.93
C THR A 113 -3.87 8.95 3.90
N ASP A 114 -5.09 9.40 3.60
CA ASP A 114 -6.27 9.02 4.40
C ASP A 114 -6.47 7.49 4.39
N VAL A 115 -6.06 6.82 3.31
CA VAL A 115 -5.99 5.34 3.19
C VAL A 115 -5.03 4.70 4.23
N GLY A 116 -4.03 5.46 4.70
CA GLY A 116 -3.07 5.05 5.73
C GLY A 116 -3.36 5.59 7.14
N LEU A 117 -4.36 6.47 7.31
CA LEU A 117 -4.78 6.97 8.63
C LEU A 117 -5.71 5.97 9.35
N ASP A 118 -6.34 5.07 8.61
CA ASP A 118 -7.30 4.08 9.13
C ASP A 118 -6.69 2.65 9.29
N ARG A 119 -5.35 2.50 9.37
CA ARG A 119 -4.67 1.18 9.39
C ARG A 119 -3.64 0.98 10.52
N PRO A 120 -3.31 -0.30 10.88
CA PRO A 120 -2.87 -0.71 12.21
C PRO A 120 -1.56 -0.09 12.71
N SER A 121 -1.43 -0.01 14.03
CA SER A 121 -0.31 0.60 14.77
C SER A 121 1.05 -0.11 14.67
N ASP A 122 1.20 -1.12 13.81
CA ASP A 122 2.45 -1.89 13.65
C ASP A 122 3.42 -1.29 12.61
N GLY A 123 3.01 -0.22 11.92
CA GLY A 123 3.93 0.70 11.23
C GLY A 123 4.48 0.21 9.90
N GLN A 124 3.98 -0.90 9.34
CA GLN A 124 4.26 -1.25 7.94
C GLN A 124 3.27 -0.52 7.02
N ALA A 125 3.81 0.33 6.14
CA ALA A 125 2.99 1.01 5.14
C ALA A 125 2.41 -0.02 4.16
N MET A 126 1.08 -0.17 4.17
CA MET A 126 0.35 -0.88 3.12
C MET A 126 0.09 0.10 1.98
N LEU A 127 0.64 -0.15 0.79
CA LEU A 127 0.34 0.62 -0.41
C LEU A 127 -0.63 -0.15 -1.29
N LEU A 128 -1.65 0.54 -1.81
CA LEU A 128 -2.54 0.02 -2.84
C LEU A 128 -2.18 0.68 -4.17
N GLU A 129 -1.62 -0.11 -5.08
CA GLU A 129 -1.21 0.32 -6.41
C GLU A 129 -2.15 -0.21 -7.49
N GLU A 130 -2.14 0.43 -8.65
CA GLU A 130 -2.83 -0.16 -9.80
C GLU A 130 -2.08 -1.40 -10.26
N LEU A 131 -2.82 -2.46 -10.61
CA LEU A 131 -2.22 -3.63 -11.23
C LEU A 131 -1.42 -3.25 -12.47
N ASP A 132 -0.33 -3.97 -12.72
CA ASP A 132 0.44 -3.78 -13.93
C ASP A 132 -0.32 -4.31 -15.17
N ALA A 133 0.29 -4.19 -16.35
CA ALA A 133 -0.35 -4.66 -17.59
C ALA A 133 -0.42 -6.19 -17.69
N GLU A 134 0.50 -6.91 -17.06
CA GLU A 134 0.57 -8.36 -17.10
C GLU A 134 -0.47 -9.00 -16.19
N ASP A 135 -0.59 -8.54 -14.95
CA ASP A 135 -1.58 -9.00 -13.98
C ASP A 135 -2.99 -8.75 -14.46
N ARG A 136 -3.27 -7.54 -14.98
CA ARG A 136 -4.58 -7.22 -15.56
C ARG A 136 -4.91 -8.14 -16.73
N ARG A 137 -3.93 -8.42 -17.59
CA ARG A 137 -4.12 -9.33 -18.72
C ARG A 137 -4.40 -10.75 -18.23
N HIS A 138 -3.67 -11.23 -17.24
CA HIS A 138 -3.86 -12.56 -16.67
C HIS A 138 -5.29 -12.75 -16.14
N ILE A 139 -5.78 -11.82 -15.31
CA ILE A 139 -7.18 -11.84 -14.82
C ILE A 139 -8.16 -11.78 -16.00
N ALA A 140 -7.94 -10.87 -16.96
CA ALA A 140 -8.82 -10.70 -18.11
C ALA A 140 -8.88 -11.93 -19.04
N GLU A 141 -7.84 -12.76 -19.09
CA GLU A 141 -7.81 -14.01 -19.84
C GLU A 141 -8.56 -15.14 -19.12
N LEU A 142 -8.47 -15.19 -17.78
CA LEU A 142 -9.13 -16.22 -16.97
C LEU A 142 -10.64 -16.00 -16.83
N VAL A 143 -11.10 -14.76 -16.66
CA VAL A 143 -12.51 -14.45 -16.40
C VAL A 143 -13.46 -15.04 -17.46
N PRO A 144 -13.25 -14.87 -18.78
CA PRO A 144 -14.12 -15.46 -19.79
C PRO A 144 -14.18 -16.99 -19.75
N LEU A 145 -13.08 -17.66 -19.38
CA LEU A 145 -13.04 -19.11 -19.22
C LEU A 145 -13.88 -19.55 -18.02
N LEU A 146 -13.72 -18.88 -16.89
CA LEU A 146 -14.49 -19.12 -15.66
C LEU A 146 -15.99 -18.88 -15.86
N GLU A 147 -16.37 -17.86 -16.62
CA GLU A 147 -17.76 -17.62 -17.02
C GLU A 147 -18.34 -18.75 -17.86
N LYS A 148 -17.58 -19.21 -18.87
CA LYS A 148 -17.99 -20.31 -19.75
C LYS A 148 -18.17 -21.61 -18.97
N LEU A 149 -17.34 -21.84 -17.95
CA LEU A 149 -17.43 -22.98 -17.05
C LEU A 149 -18.57 -22.85 -16.03
N GLY A 150 -19.21 -21.68 -15.92
CA GLY A 150 -20.29 -21.41 -14.98
C GLY A 150 -19.83 -21.22 -13.54
N VAL A 151 -18.52 -21.12 -13.30
CA VAL A 151 -17.89 -21.01 -11.98
C VAL A 151 -18.31 -19.72 -11.28
N LEU A 152 -18.45 -18.63 -12.04
CA LEU A 152 -18.77 -17.29 -11.51
C LEU A 152 -20.26 -17.05 -11.25
N ARG A 153 -21.12 -18.08 -11.38
CA ARG A 153 -22.57 -17.90 -11.24
C ARG A 153 -23.00 -17.73 -9.79
N THR A 154 -22.46 -18.58 -8.90
CA THR A 154 -22.72 -18.55 -7.47
C THR A 154 -21.50 -19.07 -6.69
N PRO A 155 -21.38 -18.75 -5.39
CA PRO A 155 -20.33 -19.32 -4.55
C PRO A 155 -20.34 -20.86 -4.55
N GLU A 156 -21.52 -21.48 -4.60
CA GLU A 156 -21.66 -22.94 -4.63
C GLU A 156 -21.17 -23.55 -5.94
N ALA A 157 -21.44 -22.91 -7.08
CA ALA A 157 -20.92 -23.36 -8.37
C ALA A 157 -19.38 -23.32 -8.38
N PHE A 158 -18.79 -22.32 -7.71
CA PHE A 158 -17.36 -22.22 -7.53
C PHE A 158 -16.78 -23.31 -6.62
N ALA A 159 -17.35 -23.54 -5.44
CA ALA A 159 -16.90 -24.62 -4.56
C ALA A 159 -17.03 -26.00 -5.23
N GLN A 160 -18.12 -26.26 -5.96
CA GLN A 160 -18.29 -27.50 -6.72
C GLN A 160 -17.21 -27.68 -7.80
N PHE A 161 -16.86 -26.61 -8.51
CA PHE A 161 -15.78 -26.62 -9.50
C PHE A 161 -14.43 -26.92 -8.85
N ALA A 162 -14.10 -26.25 -7.74
CA ALA A 162 -12.86 -26.48 -7.00
C ALA A 162 -12.74 -27.92 -6.49
N ALA A 163 -13.82 -28.44 -5.90
CA ALA A 163 -13.88 -29.82 -5.42
C ALA A 163 -13.73 -30.85 -6.55
N ALA A 164 -14.38 -30.62 -7.70
CA ALA A 164 -14.29 -31.51 -8.85
C ALA A 164 -12.88 -31.56 -9.47
N GLY A 165 -12.15 -30.44 -9.46
CA GLY A 165 -10.80 -30.35 -10.00
C GLY A 165 -9.69 -30.86 -9.06
N ARG A 166 -9.93 -30.84 -7.74
CA ARG A 166 -8.91 -31.06 -6.69
C ARG A 166 -8.03 -32.29 -6.91
N ILE A 167 -8.64 -33.46 -7.13
CA ILE A 167 -7.90 -34.73 -7.30
C ILE A 167 -6.95 -34.67 -8.51
N GLU A 168 -7.40 -34.11 -9.63
CA GLU A 168 -6.58 -34.05 -10.83
C GLU A 168 -5.48 -32.99 -10.71
N TRP A 169 -5.79 -31.85 -10.11
CA TRP A 169 -4.80 -30.82 -9.80
C TRP A 169 -3.72 -31.32 -8.85
N GLN A 170 -4.06 -32.08 -7.80
CA GLN A 170 -3.08 -32.67 -6.89
C GLN A 170 -2.16 -33.66 -7.60
N LYS A 171 -2.69 -34.49 -8.52
CA LYS A 171 -1.87 -35.38 -9.34
C LYS A 171 -0.92 -34.60 -10.24
N ARG A 172 -1.41 -33.53 -10.88
CA ARG A 172 -0.57 -32.66 -11.72
C ARG A 172 0.51 -31.96 -10.89
N ALA A 173 0.17 -31.43 -9.72
CA ALA A 173 1.11 -30.79 -8.81
C ALA A 173 2.20 -31.76 -8.28
N ALA A 174 1.87 -33.04 -8.09
CA ALA A 174 2.85 -34.06 -7.75
C ALA A 174 3.88 -34.30 -8.87
N ALA A 175 3.49 -34.11 -10.14
CA ALA A 175 4.38 -34.21 -11.29
C ALA A 175 5.10 -32.90 -11.62
N ASP A 176 4.45 -31.76 -11.36
CA ASP A 176 4.92 -30.42 -11.66
C ASP A 176 4.48 -29.47 -10.53
N PRO A 177 5.33 -29.24 -9.51
CA PRO A 177 5.00 -28.36 -8.40
C PRO A 177 4.66 -26.92 -8.81
N ALA A 178 5.13 -26.43 -9.96
CA ALA A 178 4.80 -25.08 -10.44
C ALA A 178 3.31 -24.95 -10.83
N SER A 179 2.65 -26.07 -11.14
CA SER A 179 1.21 -26.07 -11.44
C SER A 179 0.32 -25.75 -10.24
N VAL A 180 0.87 -25.72 -9.02
CA VAL A 180 0.15 -25.21 -7.84
C VAL A 180 -0.22 -23.75 -8.04
N ASP A 181 0.71 -22.93 -8.56
CA ASP A 181 0.49 -21.51 -8.76
C ASP A 181 -0.63 -21.29 -9.79
N ASP A 182 -0.66 -22.05 -10.89
CA ASP A 182 -1.76 -22.00 -11.87
C ASP A 182 -3.13 -22.23 -11.22
N VAL A 183 -3.23 -23.19 -10.30
CA VAL A 183 -4.50 -23.53 -9.61
C VAL A 183 -4.88 -22.44 -8.62
N VAL A 184 -3.92 -21.96 -7.83
CA VAL A 184 -4.14 -20.84 -6.89
C VAL A 184 -4.61 -19.60 -7.64
N HIS A 185 -4.00 -19.28 -8.79
CA HIS A 185 -4.39 -18.13 -9.60
C HIS A 185 -5.79 -18.30 -10.20
N LEU A 186 -6.11 -19.49 -10.69
CA LEU A 186 -7.44 -19.80 -11.21
C LEU A 186 -8.53 -19.65 -10.14
N LEU A 187 -8.32 -20.21 -8.95
CA LEU A 187 -9.28 -20.18 -7.85
C LEU A 187 -9.37 -18.78 -7.22
N GLY A 188 -8.23 -18.11 -7.04
CA GLY A 188 -8.16 -16.74 -6.54
C GLY A 188 -8.88 -15.75 -7.47
N THR A 189 -8.67 -15.87 -8.79
CA THR A 189 -9.40 -15.08 -9.79
C THR A 189 -10.91 -15.35 -9.72
N ALA A 190 -11.32 -16.62 -9.59
CA ALA A 190 -12.74 -16.97 -9.53
C ALA A 190 -13.43 -16.41 -8.28
N ALA A 191 -12.79 -16.54 -7.11
CA ALA A 191 -13.29 -15.98 -5.86
C ALA A 191 -13.37 -14.45 -5.94
N GLY A 192 -12.26 -13.81 -6.35
CA GLY A 192 -12.20 -12.36 -6.41
C GLY A 192 -13.15 -11.75 -7.42
N GLU A 193 -13.35 -12.36 -8.59
CA GLU A 193 -14.29 -11.83 -9.58
C GLU A 193 -15.74 -11.89 -9.10
N GLN A 194 -16.12 -12.93 -8.34
CA GLN A 194 -17.45 -12.98 -7.71
C GLN A 194 -17.63 -11.87 -6.67
N ILE A 195 -16.62 -11.64 -5.83
CA ILE A 195 -16.65 -10.60 -4.80
C ILE A 195 -16.72 -9.23 -5.47
N ALA A 196 -15.81 -8.93 -6.41
CA ALA A 196 -15.73 -7.67 -7.13
C ALA A 196 -17.06 -7.29 -7.81
N ARG A 197 -17.73 -8.25 -8.47
CA ARG A 197 -19.05 -8.02 -9.10
C ARG A 197 -20.15 -7.68 -8.10
N ALA A 198 -20.09 -8.27 -6.91
CA ALA A 198 -21.12 -8.11 -5.89
C ALA A 198 -20.93 -6.86 -5.02
N THR A 199 -19.70 -6.37 -4.87
CA THR A 199 -19.34 -5.29 -3.94
C THR A 199 -18.85 -4.02 -4.63
N GLY A 200 -18.45 -4.10 -5.90
CA GLY A 200 -17.83 -2.99 -6.62
C GLY A 200 -16.36 -2.76 -6.27
N LEU A 201 -15.75 -3.61 -5.42
CA LEU A 201 -14.31 -3.56 -5.17
C LEU A 201 -13.53 -3.78 -6.47
N ARG A 202 -12.33 -3.18 -6.55
CA ARG A 202 -11.45 -3.29 -7.71
C ARG A 202 -10.20 -4.10 -7.40
N TRP A 203 -9.68 -4.78 -8.43
CA TRP A 203 -8.40 -5.44 -8.39
C TRP A 203 -7.26 -4.41 -8.31
N VAL A 204 -6.37 -4.57 -7.32
CA VAL A 204 -5.20 -3.72 -7.07
C VAL A 204 -4.02 -4.57 -6.61
N LEU A 205 -2.82 -4.00 -6.70
CA LEU A 205 -1.62 -4.59 -6.10
C LEU A 205 -1.49 -4.05 -4.67
N LEU A 206 -1.43 -4.94 -3.69
CA LEU A 206 -1.08 -4.62 -2.32
C LEU A 206 0.43 -4.80 -2.15
N VAL A 207 1.11 -3.74 -1.71
CA VAL A 207 2.54 -3.77 -1.39
C VAL A 207 2.71 -3.59 0.13
N GLU A 208 3.30 -4.59 0.77
CA GLU A 208 3.58 -4.67 2.21
C GLU A 208 5.05 -5.00 2.45
N GLY A 209 5.90 -3.97 2.56
CA GLY A 209 7.34 -4.17 2.65
C GLY A 209 7.91 -4.74 1.35
N GLU A 210 8.41 -5.97 1.39
CA GLU A 210 8.88 -6.72 0.20
C GLU A 210 7.81 -7.67 -0.36
N HIS A 211 6.63 -7.72 0.25
CA HIS A 211 5.55 -8.60 -0.18
C HIS A 211 4.59 -7.86 -1.12
N GLU A 212 4.32 -8.46 -2.27
CA GLU A 212 3.37 -7.98 -3.25
C GLU A 212 2.26 -9.03 -3.44
N GLU A 213 1.00 -8.62 -3.39
CA GLU A 213 -0.15 -9.50 -3.56
C GLU A 213 -1.25 -8.82 -4.39
N ILE A 214 -1.83 -9.54 -5.34
CA ILE A 214 -3.05 -9.11 -6.05
C ILE A 214 -4.25 -9.28 -5.12
N VAL A 215 -4.91 -8.17 -4.81
CA VAL A 215 -6.04 -8.14 -3.87
C VAL A 215 -7.24 -7.41 -4.48
N LEU A 216 -8.38 -7.51 -3.80
CA LEU A 216 -9.49 -6.59 -3.99
C LEU A 216 -9.47 -5.54 -2.89
N ALA A 217 -9.55 -4.27 -3.25
CA ALA A 217 -9.61 -3.23 -2.25
C ALA A 217 -10.38 -2.00 -2.72
N ASP A 218 -10.90 -1.30 -1.71
CA ASP A 218 -11.29 0.10 -1.78
C ASP A 218 -10.53 0.83 -0.67
N ALA A 219 -10.24 2.12 -0.88
CA ALA A 219 -9.63 2.95 0.14
C ALA A 219 -10.44 2.97 1.44
N GLU A 220 -11.78 2.90 1.32
CA GLU A 220 -12.70 3.08 2.46
C GLU A 220 -13.21 1.75 3.05
N ARG A 221 -13.28 0.68 2.23
CA ARG A 221 -13.97 -0.58 2.58
C ARG A 221 -13.03 -1.75 2.90
N GLY A 222 -11.73 -1.50 2.98
CA GLY A 222 -10.73 -2.51 3.34
C GLY A 222 -10.18 -3.34 2.18
N VAL A 223 -9.54 -4.47 2.54
CA VAL A 223 -8.78 -5.34 1.63
C VAL A 223 -9.26 -6.77 1.78
N ILE A 224 -9.53 -7.43 0.65
CA ILE A 224 -9.83 -8.86 0.55
C ILE A 224 -8.71 -9.53 -0.25
N ARG A 225 -8.22 -10.69 0.20
CA ARG A 225 -7.07 -11.40 -0.37
C ARG A 225 -7.46 -12.76 -0.99
N PRO A 226 -8.07 -12.79 -2.21
CA PRO A 226 -8.56 -14.03 -2.80
C PRO A 226 -7.46 -15.09 -3.06
N TYR A 227 -6.25 -14.66 -3.41
CA TYR A 227 -5.13 -15.57 -3.72
C TYR A 227 -4.58 -16.23 -2.45
N SER A 228 -4.42 -15.47 -1.36
CA SER A 228 -4.08 -16.04 -0.05
C SER A 228 -5.08 -17.10 0.40
N GLU A 229 -6.39 -16.83 0.26
CA GLU A 229 -7.42 -17.81 0.62
C GLU A 229 -7.37 -19.05 -0.28
N ALA A 230 -7.20 -18.89 -1.59
CA ALA A 230 -7.04 -20.00 -2.52
C ALA A 230 -5.81 -20.86 -2.19
N LEU A 231 -4.70 -20.23 -1.79
CA LEU A 231 -3.50 -20.92 -1.34
C LEU A 231 -3.73 -21.66 -0.01
N GLN A 232 -4.47 -21.07 0.92
CA GLN A 232 -4.85 -21.74 2.16
C GLN A 232 -5.73 -22.96 1.87
N TRP A 233 -6.74 -22.83 1.03
CA TRP A 233 -7.58 -23.95 0.57
C TRP A 233 -6.77 -25.08 -0.10
N TRP A 234 -5.72 -24.72 -0.84
CA TRP A 234 -4.83 -25.69 -1.44
C TRP A 234 -4.00 -26.46 -0.41
N ARG A 235 -3.50 -25.76 0.63
CA ARG A 235 -2.66 -26.33 1.69
C ARG A 235 -3.45 -27.18 2.69
N ASP A 236 -4.67 -26.75 3.01
CA ASP A 236 -5.50 -27.39 4.02
C ASP A 236 -6.42 -28.43 3.39
N ASP A 237 -6.47 -29.64 3.96
CA ASP A 237 -7.27 -30.72 3.36
C ASP A 237 -8.79 -30.56 3.57
N GLU A 238 -9.22 -29.83 4.61
CA GLU A 238 -10.62 -29.89 5.07
C GLU A 238 -11.20 -28.61 5.74
N SER A 239 -10.45 -27.50 5.90
CA SER A 239 -10.89 -26.37 6.75
C SER A 239 -11.47 -25.16 6.01
N ALA A 240 -10.98 -24.83 4.82
CA ALA A 240 -11.43 -23.65 4.08
C ALA A 240 -12.59 -24.02 3.13
N ASP A 241 -13.77 -23.43 3.34
CA ASP A 241 -14.84 -23.45 2.34
C ASP A 241 -14.76 -22.16 1.51
N LEU A 242 -14.29 -22.29 0.27
CA LEU A 242 -14.16 -21.18 -0.66
C LEU A 242 -15.49 -20.46 -0.93
N ALA A 243 -16.62 -21.15 -0.85
CA ALA A 243 -17.93 -20.52 -0.98
C ALA A 243 -18.28 -19.70 0.27
N ASP A 244 -17.95 -20.20 1.47
CA ASP A 244 -18.12 -19.43 2.71
C ASP A 244 -17.24 -18.18 2.72
N PHE A 245 -16.00 -18.28 2.26
CA PHE A 245 -15.12 -17.13 2.09
C PHE A 245 -15.76 -16.05 1.19
N VAL A 246 -16.22 -16.42 -0.01
CA VAL A 246 -16.86 -15.48 -0.94
C VAL A 246 -18.09 -14.83 -0.31
N ARG A 247 -18.95 -15.62 0.36
CA ARG A 247 -20.14 -15.10 1.05
C ARG A 247 -19.78 -14.14 2.17
N ALA A 248 -18.84 -14.53 3.03
CA ALA A 248 -18.42 -13.71 4.16
C ALA A 248 -17.82 -12.38 3.70
N ALA A 249 -16.97 -12.40 2.66
CA ALA A 249 -16.40 -11.19 2.07
C ALA A 249 -17.48 -10.24 1.51
N ILE A 250 -18.48 -10.78 0.80
CA ILE A 250 -19.59 -9.97 0.26
C ILE A 250 -20.40 -9.33 1.40
N VAL A 251 -20.76 -10.11 2.42
CA VAL A 251 -21.55 -9.63 3.57
C VAL A 251 -20.79 -8.55 4.34
N LEU A 252 -19.50 -8.75 4.59
CA LEU A 252 -18.66 -7.81 5.34
C LEU A 252 -18.66 -6.43 4.67
N ILE A 253 -18.42 -6.39 3.35
CA ILE A 253 -18.33 -5.13 2.60
C ILE A 253 -19.69 -4.43 2.47
N GLN A 254 -20.78 -5.18 2.34
CA GLN A 254 -22.12 -4.61 2.19
C GLN A 254 -22.73 -4.10 3.51
N GLN A 255 -22.16 -4.43 4.67
CA GLN A 255 -22.64 -3.92 5.96
C GLN A 255 -22.10 -2.52 6.31
N GLU A 256 -21.12 -2.02 5.55
CA GLU A 256 -20.50 -0.71 5.77
C GLU A 256 -21.19 0.43 5.00
N ASP A 257 -22.18 0.10 4.14
CA ASP A 257 -23.01 1.04 3.36
C ASP A 257 -24.37 1.34 4.03
#